data_AF-A0A926YW03-F1
#
_entry.id   AF-A0A926YW03-F1
#
_cell.length_a   1.000
_cell.length_b   1.000
_cell.length_c   1.000
_cell.angle_alpha   90.00
_cell.angle_beta   90.00
_cell.angle_gamma   90.00
#
_symmetry.space_group_name_H-M   'P 1'
#
loop_
_entity.id
_entity.type
_entity.pdbx_description
1 polymer ?
#
loop_
_entity_poly.entity_id
_entity_poly.type
_entity_poly.pdbx_seq_one_letter_code
_entity_poly.pdbx_strand_id
1 'polypeptide(L)'
;MTSSVSLLAVLAVGLLANPSTAQTRSRSAVRPRVATVQRMVNGDLMCYVTLVDDSGQTYQSVGATFELCANQSAYLNKRVNLTYGTVSVNDCQSTEPCGRSRRQTLITQMQIINNANSCSRGTSAGYLPPRLQVGQSGSSVHVGNLNLRQQPGVQGRVVGVLAPGNTFRVLEGPACAGNYVWWKVNTGRTQGWVAEGEPASAVYWLVPDPISN
;
A
#
# COMPACT_ATOMS: atom_id res chain seq x y z
N MET A 1 -4.68 25.30 -87.81
CA MET A 1 -3.96 26.57 -87.54
C MET A 1 -3.71 26.64 -86.06
N THR A 2 -2.45 26.84 -85.72
CA THR A 2 -1.78 26.68 -84.43
C THR A 2 -1.93 27.89 -83.51
N SER A 3 -1.99 27.67 -82.19
CA SER A 3 -1.42 28.50 -81.10
C SER A 3 -1.72 27.76 -79.79
N SER A 4 -0.78 27.08 -79.11
CA SER A 4 0.35 27.55 -78.31
C SER A 4 0.02 28.67 -77.31
N VAL A 5 -0.15 28.31 -76.04
CA VAL A 5 0.43 29.03 -74.87
C VAL A 5 0.70 28.01 -73.75
N SER A 6 1.97 27.86 -73.39
CA SER A 6 2.45 27.19 -72.18
C SER A 6 2.30 28.14 -70.98
N LEU A 7 1.95 27.64 -69.79
CA LEU A 7 2.22 28.36 -68.53
C LEU A 7 2.29 27.40 -67.32
N LEU A 8 3.52 27.29 -66.80
CA LEU A 8 3.95 27.16 -65.39
C LEU A 8 3.32 26.13 -64.43
N ALA A 9 4.16 25.19 -64.01
CA ALA A 9 4.01 24.39 -62.80
C ALA A 9 4.16 25.25 -61.53
N VAL A 10 3.29 25.04 -60.54
CA VAL A 10 3.57 25.41 -59.14
C VAL A 10 3.14 24.26 -58.23
N LEU A 11 4.12 23.65 -57.58
CA LEU A 11 3.97 22.74 -56.44
C LEU A 11 3.48 23.54 -55.23
N ALA A 12 2.35 23.14 -54.64
CA ALA A 12 1.96 23.56 -53.30
C ALA A 12 1.68 22.32 -52.45
N VAL A 13 2.72 21.87 -51.76
CA VAL A 13 2.61 20.99 -50.59
C VAL A 13 2.00 21.82 -49.47
N GLY A 14 0.73 21.56 -49.13
CA GLY A 14 0.01 22.24 -48.05
C GLY A 14 -0.51 21.22 -47.05
N LEU A 15 0.08 21.23 -45.86
CA LEU A 15 -0.07 20.23 -44.80
C LEU A 15 -1.52 20.08 -44.29
N LEU A 16 -1.94 18.82 -44.09
CA LEU A 16 -3.09 18.46 -43.25
C LEU A 16 -2.77 18.82 -41.79
N ALA A 17 -3.17 20.01 -41.34
CA ALA A 17 -3.18 20.34 -39.92
C ALA A 17 -4.53 19.91 -39.32
N ASN A 18 -4.58 18.69 -38.77
CA ASN A 18 -5.65 18.28 -37.86
C ASN A 18 -5.51 19.09 -36.56
N PRO A 19 -6.53 19.86 -36.12
CA PRO A 19 -6.56 20.38 -34.77
C PRO A 19 -7.04 19.26 -33.82
N SER A 20 -6.15 18.30 -33.52
CA SER A 20 -6.34 17.45 -32.34
C SER A 20 -5.87 18.21 -31.09
N THR A 21 -6.58 19.26 -30.71
CA THR A 21 -6.55 19.76 -29.33
C THR A 21 -7.36 18.80 -28.47
N ALA A 22 -6.80 17.62 -28.21
CA ALA A 22 -7.19 16.81 -27.08
C ALA A 22 -6.72 17.54 -25.82
N GLN A 23 -7.55 18.47 -25.33
CA GLN A 23 -7.39 19.02 -23.99
C GLN A 23 -7.50 17.86 -23.00
N THR A 24 -6.35 17.38 -22.53
CA THR A 24 -6.28 16.52 -21.36
C THR A 24 -6.73 17.36 -20.17
N ARG A 25 -8.03 17.40 -19.90
CA ARG A 25 -8.56 17.88 -18.62
C ARG A 25 -7.93 17.00 -17.56
N SER A 26 -6.92 17.52 -16.86
CA SER A 26 -6.39 16.89 -15.66
C SER A 26 -7.53 16.83 -14.66
N ARG A 27 -8.20 15.67 -14.55
CA ARG A 27 -9.00 15.36 -13.38
C ARG A 27 -8.06 15.54 -12.19
N SER A 28 -8.29 16.56 -11.35
CA SER A 28 -7.67 16.61 -10.02
C SER A 28 -7.86 15.24 -9.41
N ALA A 29 -6.77 14.48 -9.27
CA ALA A 29 -6.84 13.10 -8.84
C ALA A 29 -7.57 13.06 -7.50
N VAL A 30 -8.77 12.47 -7.50
CA VAL A 30 -9.58 12.33 -6.30
C VAL A 30 -8.75 11.52 -5.31
N ARG A 31 -8.39 12.15 -4.19
CA ARG A 31 -7.58 11.52 -3.16
C ARG A 31 -8.45 10.57 -2.33
N PRO A 32 -7.97 9.38 -1.97
CA PRO A 32 -8.77 8.42 -1.23
C PRO A 32 -9.00 8.95 0.19
N ARG A 33 -10.23 8.83 0.69
CA ARG A 33 -10.55 9.05 2.12
C ARG A 33 -10.22 7.81 2.95
N VAL A 34 -10.25 6.64 2.34
CA VAL A 34 -9.94 5.37 2.99
C VAL A 34 -8.98 4.59 2.11
N ALA A 35 -7.89 4.11 2.69
CA ALA A 35 -6.89 3.32 1.98
C ALA A 35 -6.04 2.50 2.94
N THR A 36 -5.31 1.53 2.39
CA THR A 36 -4.25 0.81 3.09
C THR A 36 -2.91 1.52 2.87
N VAL A 37 -2.19 1.76 3.96
CA VAL A 37 -0.85 2.36 3.89
C VAL A 37 0.16 1.28 3.48
N GLN A 38 0.72 1.38 2.29
CA GLN A 38 1.67 0.38 1.78
C GLN A 38 3.13 0.75 2.10
N ARG A 39 3.45 2.03 2.10
CA ARG A 39 4.81 2.54 2.35
C ARG A 39 4.73 3.94 2.93
N MET A 40 5.69 4.27 3.80
CA MET A 40 5.93 5.62 4.30
C MET A 40 7.43 5.88 4.22
N VAL A 41 7.81 7.09 3.82
CA VAL A 41 9.21 7.52 3.72
C VAL A 41 9.29 8.94 4.24
N ASN A 42 10.18 9.16 5.22
CA ASN A 42 10.51 10.51 5.66
C ASN A 42 11.33 11.20 4.57
N GLY A 43 10.80 12.27 3.97
CA GLY A 43 11.45 13.03 2.90
C GLY A 43 11.84 14.44 3.35
N ASP A 44 12.37 15.24 2.44
CA ASP A 44 12.97 16.54 2.82
C ASP A 44 11.93 17.62 3.18
N LEU A 45 10.76 17.59 2.53
CA LEU A 45 9.71 18.60 2.69
C LEU A 45 8.48 18.07 3.44
N MET A 46 8.23 16.76 3.37
CA MET A 46 7.08 16.10 3.99
C MET A 46 7.29 14.59 4.06
N CYS A 47 6.40 13.90 4.78
CA CYS A 47 6.31 12.45 4.74
C CYS A 47 5.65 12.03 3.42
N TYR A 48 6.25 11.10 2.69
CA TYR A 48 5.68 10.53 1.46
C TYR A 48 5.06 9.17 1.76
N VAL A 49 3.79 9.01 1.39
CA VAL A 49 2.99 7.81 1.65
C VAL A 49 2.52 7.18 0.34
N THR A 50 2.69 5.87 0.23
CA THR A 50 2.04 5.07 -0.81
C THR A 50 0.78 4.45 -0.24
N LEU A 51 -0.35 4.69 -0.90
CA LEU A 51 -1.67 4.22 -0.49
C LEU A 51 -2.27 3.32 -1.56
N VAL A 52 -3.06 2.33 -1.15
CA VAL A 52 -3.89 1.51 -2.05
C VAL A 52 -5.33 1.56 -1.54
N ASP A 53 -6.27 2.00 -2.37
CA ASP A 53 -7.69 2.04 -1.99
C ASP A 53 -8.36 0.66 -2.13
N ASP A 54 -9.65 0.58 -1.78
CA ASP A 54 -10.40 -0.68 -1.83
C ASP A 54 -10.64 -1.20 -3.26
N SER A 55 -10.49 -0.35 -4.28
CA SER A 55 -10.56 -0.76 -5.68
C SER A 55 -9.24 -1.31 -6.22
N GLY A 56 -8.19 -1.29 -5.39
CA GLY A 56 -6.83 -1.67 -5.77
C GLY A 56 -6.06 -0.55 -6.49
N GLN A 57 -6.63 0.66 -6.62
CA GLN A 57 -5.94 1.80 -7.20
C GLN A 57 -4.82 2.25 -6.26
N THR A 58 -3.61 2.36 -6.81
CA THR A 58 -2.43 2.82 -6.07
C THR A 58 -2.26 4.32 -6.23
N TYR A 59 -1.95 4.99 -5.11
CA TYR A 59 -1.61 6.40 -5.03
C TYR A 59 -0.20 6.53 -4.48
N GLN A 60 0.74 6.89 -5.34
CA GLN A 60 2.14 7.02 -4.98
C GLN A 60 2.46 8.44 -4.49
N SER A 61 3.41 8.55 -3.56
CA SER A 61 3.99 9.83 -3.12
C SER A 61 2.96 10.84 -2.59
N VAL A 62 1.92 10.35 -1.89
CA VAL A 62 0.92 11.22 -1.24
C VAL A 62 1.57 11.88 -0.02
N GLY A 63 1.52 13.22 0.02
CA GLY A 63 2.12 13.98 1.11
C GLY A 63 1.36 13.84 2.43
N ALA A 64 2.10 13.68 3.53
CA ALA A 64 1.63 13.58 4.90
C ALA A 64 2.53 14.43 5.83
N THR A 65 2.06 14.75 7.03
CA THR A 65 2.89 15.45 8.01
C THR A 65 3.98 14.53 8.59
N PHE A 66 5.06 15.12 9.12
CA PHE A 66 6.21 14.37 9.63
C PHE A 66 5.88 13.49 10.84
N GLU A 67 4.92 13.90 11.66
CA GLU A 67 4.47 13.17 12.86
C GLU A 67 3.91 11.78 12.51
N LEU A 68 3.29 11.65 11.33
CA LEU A 68 2.79 10.36 10.85
C LEU A 68 3.93 9.43 10.46
N CYS A 69 4.98 9.94 9.80
CA CYS A 69 6.19 9.15 9.50
C CYS A 69 6.94 8.75 10.78
N ALA A 70 6.94 9.58 11.83
CA ALA A 70 7.52 9.21 13.12
C ALA A 70 6.84 7.97 13.74
N ASN A 71 5.56 7.75 13.43
CA ASN A 71 4.76 6.61 13.88
C ASN A 71 4.54 5.57 12.76
N GLN A 72 5.45 5.49 11.78
CA GLN A 72 5.31 4.64 10.59
C GLN A 72 4.90 3.19 10.89
N SER A 73 5.48 2.56 11.91
CA SER A 73 5.16 1.17 12.28
C SER A 73 3.72 0.96 12.73
N ALA A 74 3.05 2.01 13.22
CA ALA A 74 1.64 1.94 13.62
C ALA A 74 0.71 1.91 12.41
N TYR A 75 1.11 2.51 11.29
CA TYR A 75 0.26 2.70 10.12
C TYR A 75 0.55 1.73 8.97
N LEU A 76 1.79 1.25 8.84
CA LEU A 76 2.16 0.34 7.76
C LEU A 76 1.26 -0.89 7.70
N ASN A 77 0.76 -1.14 6.49
CA ASN A 77 -0.18 -2.19 6.11
C ASN A 77 -1.53 -2.14 6.85
N LYS A 78 -1.83 -1.03 7.54
CA LYS A 78 -3.14 -0.81 8.14
C LYS A 78 -4.05 -0.08 7.16
N ARG A 79 -5.33 -0.44 7.19
CA ARG A 79 -6.39 0.33 6.55
C ARG A 79 -6.74 1.51 7.44
N VAL A 80 -6.67 2.72 6.88
CA VAL A 80 -6.82 3.97 7.62
C VAL A 80 -7.87 4.87 6.98
N ASN A 81 -8.55 5.66 7.80
CA ASN A 81 -9.31 6.82 7.38
C ASN A 81 -8.35 8.02 7.35
N LEU A 82 -8.30 8.70 6.22
CA LEU A 82 -7.37 9.75 5.88
C LEU A 82 -8.05 11.10 6.03
N THR A 83 -7.50 11.94 6.92
CA THR A 83 -7.90 13.34 7.02
C THR A 83 -6.86 14.20 6.34
N TYR A 84 -7.30 15.08 5.45
CA TYR A 84 -6.45 16.02 4.75
C TYR A 84 -6.63 17.42 5.33
N GLY A 85 -5.52 18.13 5.49
CA GLY A 85 -5.50 19.52 5.91
C GLY A 85 -4.51 20.31 5.08
N THR A 86 -4.77 21.61 4.93
CA THR A 86 -3.82 22.54 4.31
C THR A 86 -2.83 22.98 5.36
N VAL A 87 -1.58 22.55 5.22
CA VAL A 87 -0.50 22.89 6.12
C VAL A 87 0.53 23.78 5.43
N SER A 88 1.22 24.58 6.24
CA SER A 88 2.28 25.46 5.79
C SER A 88 3.58 24.67 5.75
N VAL A 89 4.10 24.39 4.56
CA VAL A 89 5.36 23.64 4.38
C VAL A 89 6.45 24.65 4.02
N ASN A 90 7.61 24.53 4.66
CA ASN A 90 8.76 25.40 4.38
C ASN A 90 9.42 25.02 3.06
N ASP A 91 9.78 26.02 2.25
CA ASP A 91 10.31 25.81 0.91
C ASP A 91 11.79 25.35 0.87
N CYS A 92 12.57 25.46 1.95
CA CYS A 92 13.98 25.03 2.01
C CYS A 92 14.56 24.98 3.45
N GLN A 93 15.74 24.37 3.62
CA GLN A 93 16.54 24.32 4.86
C GLN A 93 17.64 25.42 4.97
N SER A 94 17.83 26.29 3.96
CA SER A 94 18.87 27.34 3.95
C SER A 94 18.33 28.75 4.22
N THR A 95 19.21 29.77 4.20
CA THR A 95 18.89 31.20 4.30
C THR A 95 19.07 31.89 2.95
N GLU A 96 17.93 32.09 2.28
CA GLU A 96 17.60 32.97 1.14
C GLU A 96 18.01 32.68 -0.33
N PRO A 97 17.03 32.83 -1.29
CA PRO A 97 15.63 33.21 -1.08
C PRO A 97 14.76 31.97 -0.77
N CYS A 98 14.64 31.65 0.52
CA CYS A 98 13.79 30.65 1.11
C CYS A 98 13.38 31.18 2.48
N GLY A 99 12.12 30.93 2.86
CA GLY A 99 11.43 31.70 3.89
C GLY A 99 9.99 32.05 3.52
N ARG A 100 9.51 31.67 2.34
CA ARG A 100 8.09 31.60 2.04
C ARG A 100 7.60 30.19 2.34
N SER A 101 6.50 30.08 3.09
CA SER A 101 5.83 28.80 3.26
C SER A 101 4.78 28.62 2.18
N ARG A 102 4.70 27.43 1.61
CA ARG A 102 3.65 27.05 0.65
C ARG A 102 2.56 26.27 1.37
N ARG A 103 1.31 26.66 1.13
CA ARG A 103 0.14 25.93 1.60
C ARG A 103 -0.03 24.67 0.78
N GLN A 104 0.27 23.52 1.37
CA GLN A 104 0.14 22.21 0.74
C GLN A 104 -0.94 21.39 1.45
N THR A 105 -1.81 20.73 0.70
CA THR A 105 -2.76 19.79 1.28
C THR A 105 -2.06 18.46 1.56
N LEU A 106 -1.87 18.14 2.83
CA LEU A 106 -1.24 16.91 3.31
C LEU A 106 -2.23 16.05 4.11
N ILE A 107 -1.93 14.77 4.26
CA ILE A 107 -2.57 13.93 5.27
C ILE A 107 -2.09 14.42 6.63
N THR A 108 -3.00 14.97 7.43
CA THR A 108 -2.73 15.48 8.78
C THR A 108 -3.09 14.47 9.85
N GLN A 109 -3.95 13.50 9.54
CA GLN A 109 -4.34 12.45 10.46
C GLN A 109 -4.62 11.15 9.73
N MET A 110 -4.11 10.05 10.29
CA MET A 110 -4.49 8.69 9.93
C MET A 110 -5.17 8.05 11.13
N GLN A 111 -6.45 7.75 11.00
CA GLN A 111 -7.14 6.93 11.97
C GLN A 111 -7.12 5.50 11.47
N ILE A 112 -6.47 4.61 12.20
CA ILE A 112 -6.55 3.18 11.88
C ILE A 112 -8.02 2.81 11.96
N ILE A 113 -8.57 2.35 10.84
CA ILE A 113 -9.87 1.70 10.84
C ILE A 113 -9.59 0.33 11.42
N ASN A 114 -9.47 0.30 12.75
CA ASN A 114 -9.43 -0.89 13.56
C ASN A 114 -10.78 -1.57 13.38
N ASN A 115 -10.90 -2.29 12.28
CA ASN A 115 -11.66 -3.48 12.34
C ASN A 115 -10.71 -4.51 13.00
N ALA A 116 -10.57 -4.45 14.33
CA ALA A 116 -10.26 -5.67 15.10
C ALA A 116 -11.23 -6.80 14.67
N ASN A 117 -12.38 -6.39 14.12
CA ASN A 117 -13.37 -7.21 13.47
C ASN A 117 -13.17 -7.53 11.98
N SER A 118 -12.16 -7.04 11.24
CA SER A 118 -12.08 -7.28 9.78
C SER A 118 -11.52 -8.64 9.50
N CYS A 119 -10.54 -9.07 10.30
CA CYS A 119 -10.07 -10.45 10.24
C CYS A 119 -11.17 -11.39 10.74
N SER A 120 -11.86 -11.07 11.84
CA SER A 120 -12.95 -11.91 12.35
C SER A 120 -14.24 -11.86 11.54
N ARG A 121 -14.44 -10.87 10.66
CA ARG A 121 -15.48 -10.88 9.60
C ARG A 121 -15.16 -11.89 8.50
N GLY A 122 -13.93 -12.40 8.43
CA GLY A 122 -13.50 -13.46 7.54
C GLY A 122 -13.90 -13.19 6.09
N THR A 123 -14.63 -14.13 5.51
CA THR A 123 -15.04 -14.13 4.10
C THR A 123 -15.84 -12.87 3.72
N SER A 124 -16.64 -12.31 4.63
CA SER A 124 -17.41 -11.08 4.37
C SER A 124 -16.55 -9.83 4.17
N ALA A 125 -15.28 -9.88 4.58
CA ALA A 125 -14.30 -8.82 4.39
C ALA A 125 -13.20 -9.21 3.38
N GLY A 126 -13.34 -10.34 2.67
CA GLY A 126 -12.36 -10.82 1.70
C GLY A 126 -11.13 -11.51 2.32
N TYR A 127 -11.21 -11.93 3.58
CA TYR A 127 -10.13 -12.62 4.29
C TYR A 127 -10.50 -14.08 4.61
N LEU A 128 -9.50 -14.94 4.82
CA LEU A 128 -9.75 -16.22 5.48
C LEU A 128 -10.21 -15.99 6.91
N PRO A 129 -11.24 -16.70 7.40
CA PRO A 129 -11.57 -16.73 8.82
C PRO A 129 -10.35 -17.14 9.66
N PRO A 130 -9.88 -16.32 10.61
CA PRO A 130 -8.74 -16.68 11.44
C PRO A 130 -9.06 -17.89 12.31
N ARG A 131 -8.19 -18.89 12.31
CA ARG A 131 -8.28 -20.10 13.14
C ARG A 131 -7.28 -20.10 14.27
N LEU A 132 -6.31 -19.19 14.23
CA LEU A 132 -5.33 -19.03 15.29
C LEU A 132 -5.79 -18.06 16.40
N GLN A 133 -5.17 -18.16 17.59
CA GLN A 133 -5.39 -17.28 18.74
C GLN A 133 -4.07 -16.84 19.37
N VAL A 134 -4.03 -15.67 19.99
CA VAL A 134 -2.83 -15.19 20.69
C VAL A 134 -2.50 -16.11 21.87
N GLY A 135 -1.22 -16.47 22.00
CA GLY A 135 -0.72 -17.29 23.10
C GLY A 135 -0.73 -18.79 22.85
N GLN A 136 -1.46 -19.28 21.83
CA GLN A 136 -1.49 -20.69 21.48
C GLN A 136 -0.30 -21.11 20.60
N SER A 137 -0.08 -22.42 20.49
CA SER A 137 0.88 -23.00 19.55
C SER A 137 0.21 -23.46 18.25
N GLY A 138 1.01 -23.62 17.21
CA GLY A 138 0.57 -24.16 15.93
C GLY A 138 1.73 -24.68 15.11
N SER A 139 1.37 -25.25 13.97
CA SER A 139 2.30 -25.93 13.06
C SER A 139 2.11 -25.46 11.62
N SER A 140 3.20 -25.42 10.84
CA SER A 140 3.14 -25.20 9.40
C SER A 140 2.81 -26.50 8.67
N VAL A 141 1.71 -26.52 7.92
CA VAL A 141 1.33 -27.63 7.03
C VAL A 141 1.59 -27.31 5.56
N HIS A 142 2.16 -26.14 5.27
CA HIS A 142 2.53 -25.79 3.91
C HIS A 142 3.68 -26.69 3.43
N VAL A 143 3.60 -27.17 2.19
CA VAL A 143 4.63 -28.03 1.57
C VAL A 143 5.95 -27.28 1.34
N GLY A 144 5.92 -25.94 1.29
CA GLY A 144 7.07 -25.08 1.09
C GLY A 144 7.41 -24.23 2.31
N ASN A 145 8.50 -23.48 2.18
CA ASN A 145 8.94 -22.51 3.17
C ASN A 145 8.03 -21.27 3.17
N LEU A 146 7.51 -20.89 4.35
CA LEU A 146 6.78 -19.65 4.54
C LEU A 146 7.74 -18.54 5.02
N ASN A 147 7.60 -17.35 4.47
CA ASN A 147 8.40 -16.20 4.90
C ASN A 147 7.90 -15.65 6.25
N LEU A 148 8.81 -15.52 7.22
CA LEU A 148 8.60 -14.69 8.40
C LEU A 148 9.00 -13.25 8.07
N ARG A 149 8.12 -12.29 8.32
CA ARG A 149 8.32 -10.88 7.95
C ARG A 149 8.37 -9.98 9.18
N GLN A 150 9.08 -8.85 9.08
CA GLN A 150 9.19 -7.89 10.18
C GLN A 150 7.85 -7.25 10.55
N GLN A 151 6.94 -7.16 9.58
CA GLN A 151 5.60 -6.56 9.70
C GLN A 151 4.60 -7.36 8.85
N PRO A 152 3.29 -7.31 9.14
CA PRO A 152 2.29 -8.01 8.36
C PRO A 152 2.20 -7.41 6.95
N GLY A 153 2.11 -8.24 5.92
CA GLY A 153 1.97 -7.82 4.53
C GLY A 153 3.08 -8.36 3.62
N VAL A 154 2.75 -8.60 2.36
CA VAL A 154 3.67 -9.19 1.37
C VAL A 154 4.88 -8.31 1.04
N GLN A 155 4.80 -7.01 1.35
CA GLN A 155 5.90 -6.05 1.18
C GLN A 155 6.80 -5.94 2.42
N GLY A 156 6.47 -6.61 3.54
CA GLY A 156 7.31 -6.61 4.73
C GLY A 156 8.65 -7.28 4.49
N ARG A 157 9.75 -6.72 5.00
CA ARG A 157 11.09 -7.33 4.93
C ARG A 157 11.06 -8.73 5.51
N VAL A 158 11.62 -9.70 4.80
CA VAL A 158 11.77 -11.09 5.29
C VAL A 158 12.87 -11.11 6.35
N VAL A 159 12.54 -11.64 7.54
CA VAL A 159 13.44 -11.76 8.71
C VAL A 159 13.77 -13.21 9.05
N GLY A 160 13.10 -14.16 8.41
CA GLY A 160 13.35 -15.58 8.59
C GLY A 160 12.38 -16.43 7.78
N VAL A 161 12.39 -17.72 8.04
CA VAL A 161 11.58 -18.71 7.35
C VAL A 161 10.95 -19.65 8.38
N LEU A 162 9.70 -20.02 8.14
CA LEU A 162 9.00 -21.10 8.80
C LEU A 162 8.93 -22.29 7.83
N ALA A 163 9.73 -23.33 8.11
CA ALA A 163 9.79 -24.53 7.28
C ALA A 163 8.53 -25.39 7.46
N PRO A 164 8.22 -26.28 6.49
CA PRO A 164 7.18 -27.30 6.64
C PRO A 164 7.36 -28.12 7.93
N GLY A 165 6.27 -28.36 8.65
CA GLY A 165 6.26 -29.15 9.88
C GLY A 165 6.82 -28.45 11.13
N ASN A 166 7.45 -27.28 11.00
CA ASN A 166 7.93 -26.54 12.17
C ASN A 166 6.76 -25.97 12.98
N THR A 167 6.94 -25.99 14.29
CA THR A 167 6.01 -25.41 15.26
C THR A 167 6.35 -23.96 15.58
N PHE A 168 5.38 -23.25 16.13
CA PHE A 168 5.51 -21.87 16.56
C PHE A 168 4.53 -21.54 17.68
N ARG A 169 4.81 -20.47 18.43
CA ARG A 169 3.86 -19.86 19.37
C ARG A 169 3.38 -18.51 18.85
N VAL A 170 2.07 -18.29 18.88
CA VAL A 170 1.46 -17.01 18.48
C VAL A 170 1.71 -15.95 19.55
N LEU A 171 2.28 -14.82 19.14
CA LEU A 171 2.57 -13.68 20.02
C LEU A 171 1.56 -12.54 19.83
N GLU A 172 1.11 -12.30 18.60
CA GLU A 172 0.28 -11.16 18.24
C GLU A 172 -0.54 -11.46 16.99
N GLY A 173 -1.70 -10.83 16.85
CA GLY A 173 -2.62 -10.98 15.71
C GLY A 173 -4.07 -11.21 16.16
N PRO A 174 -5.00 -11.42 15.20
CA PRO A 174 -4.78 -11.41 13.76
C PRO A 174 -4.56 -9.98 13.23
N ALA A 175 -3.68 -9.82 12.23
CA ALA A 175 -3.52 -8.57 11.49
C ALA A 175 -3.86 -8.79 10.02
N CYS A 176 -4.80 -8.02 9.49
CA CYS A 176 -5.19 -8.10 8.09
C CYS A 176 -4.36 -7.13 7.24
N ALA A 177 -3.66 -7.66 6.23
CA ALA A 177 -2.80 -6.87 5.36
C ALA A 177 -2.60 -7.56 4.00
N GLY A 178 -2.79 -6.83 2.90
CA GLY A 178 -2.58 -7.36 1.55
C GLY A 178 -3.41 -8.61 1.26
N ASN A 179 -4.69 -8.63 1.66
CA ASN A 179 -5.66 -9.74 1.53
C ASN A 179 -5.37 -10.98 2.40
N TYR A 180 -4.25 -11.03 3.10
CA TYR A 180 -3.92 -12.13 4.00
C TYR A 180 -4.23 -11.79 5.46
N VAL A 181 -4.52 -12.83 6.24
CA VAL A 181 -4.47 -12.77 7.70
C VAL A 181 -3.06 -13.12 8.14
N TRP A 182 -2.45 -12.25 8.94
CA TRP A 182 -1.08 -12.39 9.43
C TRP A 182 -1.06 -12.60 10.94
N TRP A 183 -0.14 -13.45 11.37
CA TRP A 183 0.13 -13.75 12.77
C TRP A 183 1.61 -13.53 13.08
N LYS A 184 1.89 -12.80 14.16
CA LYS A 184 3.25 -12.70 14.67
C LYS A 184 3.51 -13.94 15.51
N VAL A 185 4.54 -14.68 15.15
CA VAL A 185 4.87 -15.95 15.77
C VAL A 185 6.30 -15.96 16.27
N ASN A 186 6.56 -16.80 17.26
CA ASN A 186 7.88 -17.15 17.75
C ASN A 186 8.16 -18.61 17.42
N THR A 187 9.23 -18.88 16.66
CA THR A 187 9.67 -20.25 16.33
C THR A 187 10.72 -20.80 17.31
N GLY A 188 11.01 -20.06 18.38
CA GLY A 188 12.12 -20.33 19.30
C GLY A 188 13.47 -19.81 18.79
N ARG A 189 13.64 -19.62 17.47
CA ARG A 189 14.85 -19.06 16.84
C ARG A 189 14.65 -17.66 16.30
N THR A 190 13.45 -17.35 15.82
CA THR A 190 13.14 -16.07 15.19
C THR A 190 11.69 -15.68 15.46
N GLN A 191 11.44 -14.38 15.55
CA GLN A 191 10.10 -13.83 15.60
C GLN A 191 9.78 -13.09 14.31
N GLY A 192 8.56 -13.24 13.82
CA GLY A 192 8.09 -12.54 12.64
C GLY A 192 6.63 -12.83 12.31
N TRP A 193 6.10 -12.05 11.39
CA TRP A 193 4.74 -12.18 10.86
C TRP A 193 4.70 -13.20 9.73
N VAL A 194 3.75 -14.14 9.79
CA VAL A 194 3.50 -15.16 8.78
C VAL A 194 2.03 -15.12 8.36
N ALA A 195 1.76 -15.36 7.08
CA ALA A 195 0.41 -15.45 6.56
C ALA A 195 -0.23 -16.78 6.93
N GLU A 196 -1.50 -16.77 7.33
CA GLU A 196 -2.22 -17.96 7.80
C GLU A 196 -2.60 -18.93 6.67
N GLY A 197 -2.84 -18.40 5.47
CA GLY A 197 -3.30 -19.17 4.32
C GLY A 197 -3.54 -18.30 3.08
N GLU A 198 -3.91 -18.93 1.97
CA GLU A 198 -4.27 -18.30 0.70
C GLU A 198 -5.78 -18.01 0.63
N PRO A 199 -6.21 -16.73 0.69
CA PRO A 199 -7.62 -16.35 0.61
C PRO A 199 -8.29 -16.76 -0.69
N ALA A 200 -7.60 -16.73 -1.84
CA ALA A 200 -8.23 -17.00 -3.15
C ALA A 200 -8.70 -18.45 -3.30
N SER A 201 -8.01 -19.40 -2.68
CA SER A 201 -8.30 -20.84 -2.76
C SER A 201 -8.82 -21.44 -1.45
N ALA A 202 -9.06 -20.62 -0.43
CA ALA A 202 -9.47 -21.07 0.90
C ALA A 202 -8.51 -22.08 1.57
N VAL A 203 -7.23 -22.07 1.19
CA VAL A 203 -6.23 -23.02 1.71
C VAL A 203 -5.49 -22.42 2.89
N TYR A 204 -5.44 -23.13 4.00
CA TYR A 204 -4.64 -22.72 5.14
C TYR A 204 -3.26 -23.37 5.13
N TRP A 205 -2.26 -22.59 5.52
CA TRP A 205 -0.87 -23.01 5.64
C TRP A 205 -0.46 -23.25 7.08
N LEU A 206 -1.17 -22.63 8.02
CA LEU A 206 -0.97 -22.77 9.45
C LEU A 206 -2.17 -23.49 10.08
N VAL A 207 -1.89 -24.38 11.01
CA VAL A 207 -2.91 -25.07 11.81
C VAL A 207 -2.66 -24.83 13.30
N PRO A 208 -3.70 -24.57 14.10
CA PRO A 208 -3.59 -24.58 15.55
C PRO A 208 -3.26 -25.99 16.03
N ASP A 209 -2.36 -26.10 17.00
CA ASP A 209 -2.16 -27.37 17.69
C ASP A 209 -3.39 -27.65 18.57
N PRO A 210 -3.73 -28.94 18.84
CA PRO A 210 -4.80 -29.27 19.76
C PRO A 210 -4.57 -28.61 21.12
N ILE A 211 -5.62 -28.03 21.71
CA ILE A 211 -5.55 -27.52 23.07
C ILE A 211 -5.35 -28.73 23.99
N SER A 212 -4.14 -28.90 24.54
CA SER A 212 -3.89 -29.89 25.59
C SER A 212 -4.60 -29.40 26.85
N ASN A 213 -5.71 -30.04 27.19
CA ASN A 213 -6.46 -29.80 28.42
C ASN A 213 -5.80 -30.54 29.59
#